data_AF-A0A948I3M6-F1
#
_entry.id   AF-A0A948I3M6-F1
#
_cell.length_a   1.000
_cell.length_b   1.000
_cell.length_c   1.000
_cell.angle_alpha   90.00
_cell.angle_beta   90.00
_cell.angle_gamma   90.00
#
_symmetry.space_group_name_H-M   'P 1'
#
loop_
_entity.id
_entity.type
_entity.pdbx_description
1 polymer ?
#
loop_
_entity_poly.entity_id
_entity_poly.type
_entity_poly.pdbx_seq_one_letter_code
_entity_poly.pdbx_strand_id
1 'polypeptide(L)'
;MAWRLRLSNAERARLLAMVTPAIDIDPAADAPARRRALYRVGADIFRDLVLLDWAQRRADQTNAVPDWVEGGYRVLLATAEGWTRPVLPVGGVDLLELGIPAGPKIGTLLKRLEDWWIDRDF
;
A
#
# COMPACT_ATOMS: atom_id res chain seq x y z
N MET A 1 -30.50 20.83 6.16
CA MET A 1 -29.82 20.42 7.41
C MET A 1 -28.85 19.30 7.04
N ALA A 2 -27.55 19.55 6.92
CA ALA A 2 -26.57 18.53 6.52
C ALA A 2 -26.06 17.80 7.77
N TRP A 3 -26.37 16.51 7.90
CA TRP A 3 -25.82 15.67 8.98
C TRP A 3 -24.31 15.49 8.77
N ARG A 4 -23.49 16.12 9.63
CA ARG A 4 -22.06 15.81 9.69
C ARG A 4 -21.88 14.49 10.43
N LEU A 5 -21.43 13.46 9.71
CA LEU A 5 -21.06 12.17 10.31
C LEU A 5 -19.95 12.41 11.36
N ARG A 6 -20.15 11.92 12.59
CA ARG A 6 -19.11 11.89 13.63
C ARG A 6 -18.21 10.68 13.40
N LEU A 7 -17.28 10.83 12.47
CA LEU A 7 -16.26 9.81 12.19
C LEU A 7 -15.14 9.86 13.23
N SER A 8 -14.64 8.70 13.62
CA SER A 8 -13.36 8.58 14.31
C SER A 8 -12.21 9.06 13.42
N ASN A 9 -11.06 9.39 14.02
CA ASN A 9 -9.86 9.77 13.27
C ASN A 9 -9.40 8.65 12.31
N ALA A 10 -9.54 7.38 12.72
CA ALA A 10 -9.19 6.22 11.91
C ALA A 10 -10.10 6.10 10.67
N GLU A 11 -11.42 6.23 10.84
CA GLU A 11 -12.38 6.21 9.73
C GLU A 11 -12.14 7.38 8.78
N ARG A 12 -11.87 8.58 9.30
CA ARG A 12 -11.52 9.72 8.47
C ARG A 12 -10.26 9.48 7.65
N ALA A 13 -9.20 8.92 8.25
CA ALA A 13 -7.96 8.61 7.55
C ALA A 13 -8.18 7.58 6.43
N ARG A 14 -8.96 6.53 6.71
CA ARG A 14 -9.34 5.50 5.74
C ARG A 14 -10.14 6.08 4.58
N LEU A 15 -11.14 6.93 4.85
CA LEU A 15 -11.90 7.63 3.79
C LEU A 15 -11.01 8.53 2.93
N LEU A 16 -10.11 9.30 3.55
CA LEU A 16 -9.18 10.15 2.80
C LEU A 16 -8.26 9.32 1.90
N ALA A 17 -7.77 8.18 2.38
CA ALA A 17 -6.96 7.26 1.58
C ALA A 17 -7.72 6.68 0.38
N MET A 18 -9.04 6.49 0.49
CA MET A 18 -9.88 6.04 -0.63
C MET A 18 -10.17 7.15 -1.66
N VAL A 19 -10.29 8.41 -1.22
CA VAL A 19 -10.57 9.55 -2.11
C VAL A 19 -9.32 10.03 -2.84
N THR A 20 -8.16 9.98 -2.18
CA THR A 20 -6.87 10.40 -2.76
C THR A 20 -5.87 9.26 -2.60
N PRO A 21 -6.00 8.21 -3.42
CA PRO A 21 -5.19 7.01 -3.26
C PRO A 21 -3.71 7.29 -3.52
N ALA A 22 -2.85 6.74 -2.65
CA ALA A 22 -1.40 6.88 -2.77
C ALA A 22 -0.77 5.85 -3.74
N ILE A 23 -1.60 4.97 -4.31
CA ILE A 23 -1.22 3.92 -5.26
C ILE A 23 -2.32 3.76 -6.31
N ASP A 24 -1.94 3.35 -7.52
CA ASP A 24 -2.89 2.88 -8.53
C ASP A 24 -3.09 1.36 -8.39
N ILE A 25 -4.31 0.89 -8.65
CA ILE A 25 -4.62 -0.54 -8.68
C ILE A 25 -4.52 -1.03 -10.12
N ASP A 26 -3.69 -2.06 -10.32
CA ASP A 26 -3.56 -2.74 -11.60
C ASP A 26 -3.74 -4.26 -11.41
N PRO A 27 -4.83 -4.86 -11.94
CA PRO A 27 -5.04 -6.31 -11.92
C PRO A 27 -3.97 -7.12 -12.67
N ALA A 28 -3.20 -6.47 -13.55
CA ALA A 28 -2.06 -7.08 -14.24
C ALA A 28 -0.74 -6.95 -13.47
N ALA A 29 -0.73 -6.25 -12.32
CA ALA A 29 0.48 -6.03 -11.54
C ALA A 29 1.16 -7.35 -11.15
N ASP A 30 2.48 -7.42 -11.32
CA ASP A 30 3.29 -8.55 -10.91
C ASP A 30 3.40 -8.65 -9.38
N ALA A 31 3.92 -9.78 -8.88
CA ALA A 31 4.01 -10.02 -7.44
C ALA A 31 4.84 -8.95 -6.69
N PRO A 32 6.02 -8.51 -7.19
CA PRO A 32 6.77 -7.41 -6.60
C PRO A 32 5.99 -6.09 -6.53
N ALA A 33 5.31 -5.68 -7.61
CA ALA A 33 4.54 -4.45 -7.62
C ALA A 33 3.40 -4.48 -6.58
N ARG A 34 2.72 -5.63 -6.44
CA ARG A 34 1.68 -5.83 -5.41
C ARG A 34 2.23 -5.68 -4.01
N ARG A 35 3.39 -6.28 -3.70
CA ARG A 35 4.02 -6.17 -2.38
C ARG A 35 4.49 -4.77 -2.06
N ARG A 36 5.09 -4.05 -3.02
CA ARG A 36 5.47 -2.65 -2.83
C ARG A 36 4.26 -1.75 -2.56
N ALA A 37 3.16 -1.97 -3.27
CA ALA A 37 1.91 -1.26 -3.05
C ALA A 37 1.35 -1.54 -1.64
N LEU A 38 1.31 -2.81 -1.22
CA LEU A 38 0.92 -3.22 0.13
C LEU A 38 1.82 -2.63 1.22
N TYR A 39 3.13 -2.56 0.98
CA TYR A 39 4.07 -1.94 1.91
C TYR A 39 3.75 -0.45 2.15
N ARG A 40 3.39 0.26 1.08
CA ARG A 40 3.14 1.70 1.08
C ARG A 40 1.85 2.08 1.80
N VAL A 41 0.75 1.34 1.60
CA VAL A 41 -0.57 1.72 2.15
C VAL A 41 -1.10 0.78 3.25
N GLY A 42 -0.49 -0.39 3.43
CA GLY A 42 -0.99 -1.41 4.36
C GLY A 42 -2.14 -2.24 3.78
N ALA A 43 -2.43 -3.39 4.40
CA ALA A 43 -3.38 -4.37 3.88
C ALA A 43 -4.82 -3.85 3.81
N ASP A 44 -5.30 -3.13 4.83
CA ASP A 44 -6.69 -2.66 4.89
C ASP A 44 -6.99 -1.63 3.81
N ILE A 45 -6.15 -0.61 3.67
CA ILE A 45 -6.31 0.43 2.64
C ILE A 45 -6.14 -0.19 1.26
N PHE A 46 -5.16 -1.08 1.07
CA PHE A 46 -4.99 -1.78 -0.20
C PHE A 46 -6.24 -2.56 -0.59
N ARG A 47 -6.83 -3.32 0.35
CA ARG A 47 -8.08 -4.06 0.13
C ARG A 47 -9.21 -3.14 -0.30
N ASP A 48 -9.39 -2.01 0.38
CA ASP A 48 -10.44 -1.05 0.03
C ASP A 48 -10.26 -0.47 -1.37
N LEU A 49 -9.03 -0.07 -1.71
CA LEU A 49 -8.71 0.48 -3.03
C LEU A 49 -8.95 -0.55 -4.13
N VAL A 50 -8.57 -1.81 -3.89
CA VAL A 50 -8.83 -2.92 -4.81
C VAL A 50 -10.33 -3.13 -5.04
N LEU A 51 -11.14 -3.11 -3.98
CA LEU A 51 -12.59 -3.27 -4.08
C LEU A 51 -13.26 -2.09 -4.78
N LEU A 52 -12.83 -0.86 -4.50
CA LEU A 52 -13.33 0.34 -5.14
C LEU A 52 -13.01 0.37 -6.63
N ASP A 53 -11.75 0.10 -6.99
CA ASP A 53 -11.31 0.05 -8.39
C ASP A 53 -12.07 -1.04 -9.16
N TRP A 54 -12.24 -2.23 -8.57
CA TRP A 54 -13.00 -3.31 -9.21
C TRP A 54 -14.47 -2.96 -9.41
N ALA A 55 -15.12 -2.38 -8.39
CA ALA A 55 -16.51 -1.94 -8.47
C ALA A 55 -16.70 -0.86 -9.55
N GLN A 56 -15.81 0.13 -9.59
CA GLN A 56 -15.82 1.19 -10.61
C GLN A 56 -15.70 0.61 -12.01
N ARG A 57 -14.74 -0.30 -12.21
CA ARG A 57 -14.51 -0.92 -13.53
C ARG A 57 -15.68 -1.76 -14.02
N ARG A 58 -16.41 -2.42 -13.11
CA ARG A 58 -17.66 -3.14 -13.43
C ARG A 58 -18.79 -2.19 -13.79
N ALA A 59 -18.84 -1.00 -13.19
CA ALA A 59 -19.85 0.01 -13.49
C ALA A 59 -19.60 0.69 -14.85
N ASP A 60 -18.33 0.91 -15.22
CA ASP A 60 -17.95 1.61 -16.44
C ASP A 60 -18.04 0.73 -17.71
N GLN A 61 -18.01 -0.60 -17.57
CA GLN A 61 -18.05 -1.50 -18.71
C GLN A 61 -19.48 -1.83 -19.15
N THR A 62 -19.75 -1.66 -20.44
CA THR A 62 -21.01 -2.08 -21.07
C THR A 62 -21.09 -3.60 -21.21
N ASN A 63 -19.94 -4.27 -21.33
CA ASN A 63 -19.82 -5.71 -21.44
C ASN A 63 -19.24 -6.32 -20.15
N ALA A 64 -19.26 -7.65 -20.06
CA ALA A 64 -18.61 -8.34 -18.96
C ALA A 64 -17.11 -8.05 -18.90
N VAL A 65 -16.58 -7.83 -17.70
CA VAL A 65 -15.16 -7.68 -17.43
C VAL A 65 -14.42 -8.97 -17.84
N PRO A 66 -13.30 -8.90 -18.59
CA PRO A 66 -12.57 -10.10 -18.98
C PRO A 66 -12.13 -10.96 -17.79
N ASP A 67 -12.20 -12.28 -17.92
CA ASP A 67 -11.90 -13.22 -16.83
C ASP A 67 -10.49 -13.04 -16.22
N TRP A 68 -9.50 -12.68 -17.04
CA TRP A 68 -8.13 -12.44 -16.56
C TRP A 68 -8.05 -11.22 -15.64
N VAL A 69 -8.90 -10.21 -15.87
CA VAL A 69 -8.99 -9.00 -15.02
C VAL A 69 -9.65 -9.36 -13.69
N GLU A 70 -10.78 -10.08 -13.73
CA GLU A 70 -11.46 -10.59 -12.53
C GLU A 70 -10.54 -11.51 -11.71
N GLY A 71 -9.76 -12.36 -12.38
CA GLY A 71 -8.72 -13.17 -11.75
C GLY A 71 -7.63 -12.33 -11.09
N GLY A 72 -7.18 -11.27 -11.75
CA GLY A 72 -6.21 -10.30 -11.21
C GLY A 72 -6.68 -9.66 -9.91
N TYR A 73 -7.92 -9.19 -9.84
CA TYR A 73 -8.50 -8.65 -8.60
C TYR A 73 -8.55 -9.67 -7.46
N ARG A 74 -8.91 -10.93 -7.74
CA ARG A 74 -8.89 -12.00 -6.72
C ARG A 74 -7.47 -12.26 -6.19
N VAL A 75 -6.46 -12.22 -7.06
CA VAL A 75 -5.06 -12.35 -6.66
C VAL A 75 -4.62 -11.17 -5.78
N LEU A 76 -5.02 -9.93 -6.12
CA LEU A 76 -4.73 -8.75 -5.31
C LEU A 76 -5.31 -8.89 -3.90
N LEU A 77 -6.59 -9.29 -3.78
CA LEU A 77 -7.26 -9.51 -2.50
C LEU A 77 -6.60 -10.63 -1.68
N ALA A 78 -6.30 -11.77 -2.31
CA ALA A 78 -5.64 -12.89 -1.62
C ALA A 78 -4.23 -12.51 -1.14
N THR A 79 -3.50 -11.68 -1.91
CA THR A 79 -2.18 -11.18 -1.50
C THR A 79 -2.29 -10.28 -0.27
N ALA A 80 -3.33 -9.44 -0.19
CA ALA A 80 -3.57 -8.58 0.96
C ALA A 80 -3.94 -9.37 2.23
N GLU A 81 -4.74 -10.43 2.09
CA GLU A 81 -5.15 -11.28 3.22
C GLU A 81 -3.97 -12.02 3.86
N GLY A 82 -2.99 -12.45 3.06
CA GLY A 82 -1.76 -13.09 3.54
C GLY A 82 -0.62 -12.12 3.89
N TRP A 83 -0.84 -10.81 3.83
CA TRP A 83 0.25 -9.84 3.92
C TRP A 83 0.79 -9.69 5.34
N THR A 84 2.09 -9.96 5.49
CA THR A 84 2.86 -9.56 6.68
C THR A 84 3.90 -8.56 6.22
N ARG A 85 3.87 -7.34 6.78
CA ARG A 85 4.79 -6.26 6.38
C ARG A 85 6.24 -6.66 6.71
N PRO A 86 7.14 -6.73 5.71
CA PRO A 86 8.56 -6.91 5.96
C PRO A 86 9.13 -5.81 6.85
N VAL A 87 10.07 -6.17 7.72
CA VAL A 87 10.80 -5.23 8.58
C VAL A 87 12.19 -5.03 8.00
N LEU A 88 12.61 -3.77 7.86
CA LEU A 88 13.95 -3.43 7.40
C LEU A 88 14.98 -4.07 8.37
N PRO A 89 15.93 -4.88 7.88
CA PRO A 89 16.86 -5.61 8.75
C PRO A 89 17.98 -4.73 9.34
N VAL A 90 17.97 -3.42 9.04
CA VAL A 90 18.98 -2.44 9.48
C VAL A 90 18.29 -1.37 10.32
N GLY A 91 18.86 -1.08 11.48
CA GLY A 91 18.39 -0.08 12.44
C GLY A 91 19.40 1.04 12.68
N GLY A 92 19.04 1.96 13.59
CA GLY A 92 19.90 3.09 13.92
C GLY A 92 21.22 2.69 14.58
N VAL A 93 21.23 1.57 15.31
CA VAL A 93 22.44 1.03 15.96
C VAL A 93 23.50 0.67 14.94
N ASP A 94 23.13 0.00 13.84
CA ASP A 94 24.08 -0.36 12.76
C ASP A 94 24.74 0.89 12.16
N LEU A 95 23.97 1.97 11.99
CA LEU A 95 24.50 3.23 11.48
C LEU A 95 25.48 3.90 12.46
N LEU A 96 25.22 3.79 13.76
CA LEU A 96 26.14 4.29 14.80
C LEU A 96 27.43 3.47 14.83
N GLU A 97 27.35 2.14 14.70
CA GLU A 97 28.51 1.25 14.63
C GLU A 97 29.39 1.51 13.39
N LEU A 98 28.78 1.95 12.28
CA LEU A 98 29.48 2.44 11.09
C LEU A 98 30.09 3.84 11.26
N GLY A 99 30.03 4.42 12.46
CA GLY A 99 30.63 5.71 12.79
C GLY A 99 29.83 6.93 12.37
N ILE A 100 28.55 6.77 12.00
CA ILE A 100 27.67 7.91 11.71
C ILE A 100 27.28 8.56 13.04
N PRO A 101 27.54 9.87 13.24
CA PRO A 101 27.18 10.54 14.48
C PRO A 101 25.67 10.52 14.74
N ALA A 102 25.30 10.34 16.01
CA ALA A 102 23.91 10.43 16.44
C ALA A 102 23.30 11.78 16.04
N GLY A 103 22.08 11.75 15.51
CA GLY A 103 21.34 12.94 15.11
C GLY A 103 20.34 12.69 13.98
N PRO A 104 19.65 13.75 13.50
CA PRO A 104 18.59 13.65 12.48
C PRO A 104 19.01 12.95 11.18
N LYS A 105 20.32 12.94 10.88
CA LYS A 105 20.90 12.26 9.71
C LYS A 105 20.66 10.75 9.73
N ILE A 106 20.62 10.11 10.91
CA ILE A 106 20.35 8.67 11.07
C ILE A 106 18.99 8.32 10.49
N GLY A 107 17.93 9.02 10.90
CA GLY A 107 16.57 8.78 10.41
C GLY A 107 16.44 9.03 8.90
N THR A 108 17.14 10.04 8.38
CA THR A 108 17.16 10.34 6.94
C THR A 108 17.81 9.22 6.13
N LEU A 109 18.92 8.65 6.62
CA LEU A 109 19.60 7.53 5.99
C LEU A 109 18.79 6.25 6.07
N LEU A 110 18.19 5.94 7.22
CA LEU A 110 17.31 4.78 7.38
C LEU A 110 16.13 4.84 6.41
N LYS A 111 15.49 6.01 6.27
CA LYS A 111 14.41 6.18 5.30
C LYS A 111 14.85 5.91 3.87
N ARG A 112 16.01 6.44 3.46
CA ARG A 112 16.56 6.18 2.10
C ARG A 112 16.88 4.71 1.89
N LEU A 113 17.39 4.04 2.92
CA LEU A 113 17.68 2.61 2.87
C LEU A 113 16.38 1.80 2.75
N GLU A 114 15.35 2.17 3.51
CA GLU A 114 14.01 1.59 3.44
C GLU A 114 13.42 1.74 2.02
N ASP A 115 13.47 2.95 1.45
CA ASP A 115 13.01 3.22 0.08
C ASP A 115 13.73 2.33 -0.95
N TRP A 116 15.07 2.27 -0.89
CA TRP A 116 15.89 1.43 -1.79
C TRP A 116 15.57 -0.06 -1.64
N TRP A 117 15.37 -0.50 -0.40
CA TRP A 117 15.07 -1.89 -0.08
C TRP A 117 13.69 -2.31 -0.59
N ILE A 118 12.67 -1.45 -0.42
CA ILE A 118 11.33 -1.68 -0.99
C ILE A 118 11.38 -1.73 -2.52
N ASP A 119 12.11 -0.82 -3.17
CA ASP A 119 12.21 -0.77 -4.64
C ASP A 119 12.78 -2.07 -5.22
N ARG A 120 13.62 -2.77 -4.43
CA ARG A 120 14.18 -4.08 -4.76
C ARG A 120 13.34 -5.26 -4.29
N ASP A 121 12.15 -4.98 -3.77
CA ASP A 121 11.18 -5.97 -3.28
C ASP A 121 11.72 -6.84 -2.14
N PHE A 122 12.44 -6.16 -1.24
CA PHE A 122 13.01 -6.66 0.02
C PHE A 122 14.14 -7.69 -0.11
#